data_AF-A0A535JD16-F1
#
_entry.id   AF-A0A535JD16-F1
#
_cell.length_a   1.000
_cell.length_b   1.000
_cell.length_c   1.000
_cell.angle_alpha   90.00
_cell.angle_beta   90.00
_cell.angle_gamma   90.00
#
_symmetry.space_group_name_H-M   'P 1'
#
loop_
_entity.id
_entity.type
_entity.pdbx_description
1 polymer ?
#
loop_
_entity_poly.entity_id
_entity_poly.type
_entity_poly.pdbx_seq_one_letter_code
_entity_poly.pdbx_strand_id
1 'polypeptide(L)' 'MTEPTVSPRMRRVLERAAEIGRKRTGTPFVGTENVLRAMVDDADAIASQVLAELGVLERVRARLDQLMSSKEYATGSG' A
#
# COMPACT_ATOMS: atom_id res chain seq x y z
N MET A 1 -11.56 13.55 -23.42
CA MET A 1 -10.54 12.84 -22.62
C MET A 1 -11.25 11.66 -21.97
N THR A 2 -10.99 10.43 -22.44
CA THR A 2 -11.54 9.22 -21.80
C THR A 2 -10.82 9.01 -20.48
N GLU A 3 -11.56 8.87 -19.38
CA GLU A 3 -10.95 8.49 -18.11
C GLU A 3 -10.20 7.16 -18.29
N PRO A 4 -8.97 7.04 -17.76
CA PRO A 4 -8.24 5.78 -17.84
C PRO A 4 -9.07 4.68 -17.17
N THR A 5 -9.41 3.64 -17.94
CA THR A 5 -10.11 2.48 -17.41
C THR A 5 -9.18 1.76 -16.45
N VAL A 6 -9.48 1.85 -15.15
CA VAL A 6 -8.76 1.14 -14.10
C VAL A 6 -8.97 -0.36 -14.29
N SER A 7 -7.89 -1.11 -14.48
CA SER A 7 -7.97 -2.56 -14.61
C SER A 7 -8.60 -3.19 -13.35
N PRO A 8 -9.27 -4.34 -13.43
CA PRO A 8 -9.81 -5.02 -12.25
C PRO A 8 -8.75 -5.28 -11.18
N ARG A 9 -7.50 -5.53 -11.60
CA ARG A 9 -6.37 -5.69 -10.68
C ARG A 9 -6.04 -4.39 -9.94
N MET A 10 -5.95 -3.27 -10.67
CA MET A 10 -5.67 -1.97 -10.06
C MET A 10 -6.78 -1.55 -9.09
N ARG A 11 -8.05 -1.82 -9.43
CA ARG A 11 -9.19 -1.57 -8.54
C ARG A 11 -9.03 -2.28 -7.20
N ARG A 12 -8.68 -3.57 -7.19
CA ARG A 12 -8.44 -4.32 -5.94
C ARG A 12 -7.31 -3.74 -5.11
N VAL A 13 -6.22 -3.29 -5.76
CA VAL A 13 -5.10 -2.64 -5.05
C VAL A 13 -5.57 -1.36 -4.37
N LEU A 14 -6.35 -0.52 -5.06
CA LEU A 14 -6.87 0.73 -4.50
C LEU A 14 -7.87 0.49 -3.36
N GLU A 15 -8.77 -0.49 -3.51
CA GLU A 15 -9.72 -0.89 -2.46
C GLU A 15 -8.98 -1.37 -1.20
N ARG A 16 -7.95 -2.20 -1.37
CA ARG A 16 -7.10 -2.67 -0.28
C ARG A 16 -6.31 -1.54 0.37
N ALA A 17 -5.74 -0.63 -0.42
CA ALA A 17 -5.04 0.55 0.08
C ALA A 17 -5.96 1.43 0.94
N ALA A 18 -7.20 1.63 0.49
CA ALA A 18 -8.20 2.38 1.26
C ALA A 18 -8.59 1.67 2.57
N GLU A 19 -8.66 0.34 2.58
CA GLU A 19 -8.89 -0.43 3.81
C GLU A 19 -7.73 -0.28 4.80
N ILE A 20 -6.49 -0.33 4.32
CA ILE A 20 -5.29 -0.18 5.15
C ILE A 20 -5.25 1.21 5.79
N GLY A 21 -5.49 2.27 5.00
CA GLY A 21 -5.52 3.65 5.50
C GLY A 21 -6.58 3.81 6.60
N ARG A 22 -7.82 3.43 6.31
CA ARG A 22 -8.94 3.49 7.28
C ARG A 22 -8.63 2.77 8.58
N LYS A 23 -8.04 1.57 8.52
CA LYS A 23 -7.70 0.78 9.72
C LYS A 23 -6.64 1.44 10.59
N ARG A 24 -5.78 2.28 10.02
CA ARG A 24 -4.62 2.85 10.70
C ARG A 24 -4.83 4.29 11.17
N THR A 25 -5.56 5.10 10.40
CA THR A 25 -5.75 6.53 10.65
C THR A 25 -7.17 6.89 11.08
N GLY A 26 -8.14 5.98 10.89
CA GLY A 26 -9.56 6.27 11.07
C GLY A 26 -10.15 7.17 9.97
N THR A 27 -9.37 7.59 8.97
CA THR A 27 -9.81 8.44 7.86
C THR A 27 -9.73 7.68 6.53
N PRO A 28 -10.50 8.07 5.49
CA PRO A 28 -10.39 7.47 4.17
C PRO A 28 -9.16 7.95 3.38
N PHE A 29 -8.19 8.60 4.02
CA PHE A 29 -6.99 9.09 3.36
C PHE A 29 -6.11 7.92 2.90
N VAL A 30 -5.67 7.97 1.64
CA VAL A 30 -4.82 6.96 1.01
C VAL A 30 -3.51 7.60 0.59
N GLY A 31 -2.47 7.46 1.40
CA GLY A 31 -1.11 7.82 1.02
C GLY A 31 -0.43 6.73 0.17
N THR A 32 0.77 7.03 -0.33
CA THR A 32 1.51 6.15 -1.26
C THR A 32 1.98 4.87 -0.59
N GLU A 33 2.24 4.92 0.72
CA GLU A 33 2.57 3.78 1.57
C GLU A 33 1.42 2.75 1.64
N ASN A 34 0.16 3.18 1.63
CA ASN A 34 -0.99 2.27 1.61
C ASN A 34 -1.06 1.50 0.28
N VAL A 35 -0.82 2.21 -0.82
CA VAL A 35 -0.80 1.63 -2.17
C VAL A 35 0.36 0.64 -2.28
N LEU A 36 1.55 1.04 -1.83
CA LEU A 36 2.70 0.14 -1.82
C LEU A 36 2.45 -1.08 -0.93
N ARG A 37 1.90 -0.88 0.28
CA ARG A 37 1.55 -1.97 1.20
C ARG A 37 0.56 -2.96 0.58
N ALA A 38 -0.48 -2.46 -0.08
CA ALA A 38 -1.46 -3.30 -0.77
C ALA A 38 -0.83 -4.16 -1.88
N MET A 39 0.17 -3.62 -2.59
CA MET A 39 0.90 -4.34 -3.62
C MET A 39 1.88 -5.36 -3.04
N VAL A 40 2.66 -5.01 -2.01
CA VAL A 40 3.69 -5.91 -1.44
C VAL A 40 3.10 -7.05 -0.58
N ASP A 41 1.87 -6.87 -0.09
CA ASP A 41 1.13 -7.91 0.63
C ASP A 41 0.33 -8.83 -0.32
N ASP A 42 0.36 -8.58 -1.64
CA ASP A 42 -0.14 -9.50 -2.67
C ASP A 42 1.07 -10.25 -3.26
N ALA A 43 1.26 -11.51 -2.88
CA ALA A 43 2.39 -12.32 -3.35
C ALA A 43 2.38 -12.54 -4.89
N ASP A 44 1.21 -12.46 -5.51
CA ASP A 44 1.04 -12.59 -6.96
C ASP A 44 1.25 -11.26 -7.70
N ALA A 45 1.55 -10.17 -6.98
CA ALA A 45 1.87 -8.88 -7.57
C ALA A 45 3.29 -8.86 -8.15
N ILE A 46 3.39 -8.29 -9.35
CA ILE A 46 4.67 -8.02 -10.01
C ILE A 46 5.59 -7.23 -9.06
N ALA A 47 5.05 -6.26 -8.31
CA ALA A 47 5.82 -5.51 -7.33
C ALA A 47 6.44 -6.41 -6.24
N SER A 48 5.67 -7.35 -5.67
CA SER A 48 6.17 -8.31 -4.68
C SER A 48 7.24 -9.22 -5.26
N GLN A 49 7.02 -9.72 -6.48
CA GLN A 49 7.95 -10.60 -7.19
C GLN A 49 9.28 -9.88 -7.47
N VAL A 50 9.24 -8.66 -8.02
CA VAL A 50 10.43 -7.85 -8.30
C VAL A 50 11.21 -7.55 -7.01
N LEU A 51 10.53 -7.18 -5.93
CA LEU A 51 11.20 -6.92 -4.66
C LEU A 51 11.78 -8.19 -4.02
N ALA A 52 11.15 -9.35 -4.24
CA ALA A 52 11.67 -10.64 -3.81
C ALA A 52 12.92 -11.04 -4.60
N GLU A 53 12.90 -10.88 -5.93
CA GLU A 53 14.04 -11.13 -6.82
C GLU A 53 15.24 -10.24 -6.46
N LEU A 54 14.98 -8.99 -6.07
CA LEU A 54 16.01 -8.07 -5.57
C LEU A 54 16.49 -8.40 -4.14
N GLY A 55 15.89 -9.37 -3.45
CA GLY A 55 16.24 -9.76 -2.09
C GLY A 55 15.88 -8.72 -1.02
N VAL A 56 14.95 -7.81 -1.32
CA VAL A 56 14.62 -6.67 -0.45
C VAL A 56 13.18 -6.65 0.06
N LEU A 57 12.33 -7.59 -0.37
CA LEU A 57 10.90 -7.62 -0.02
C LEU A 57 10.65 -7.51 1.49
N GLU A 58 11.32 -8.34 2.29
CA GLU A 58 11.14 -8.34 3.75
C GLU A 58 11.61 -7.04 4.40
N ARG A 59 12.70 -6.44 3.87
CA ARG A 59 13.16 -5.12 4.32
C ARG A 59 12.15 -4.02 4.02
N VAL A 60 11.51 -4.08 2.85
CA VAL A 60 10.44 -3.14 2.47
C VAL A 60 9.21 -3.31 3.37
N ARG A 61 8.78 -4.55 3.63
CA ARG A 61 7.67 -4.84 4.56
C ARG A 61 7.94 -4.30 5.96
N ALA A 62 9.12 -4.58 6.51
CA ALA A 62 9.54 -4.06 7.81
C ALA A 62 9.57 -2.53 7.85
N ARG A 63 10.04 -1.88 6.76
CA ARG A 63 10.05 -0.42 6.68
C ARG A 63 8.64 0.18 6.65
N LEU A 64 7.72 -0.46 5.92
CA LEU A 64 6.32 -0.06 5.90
C LEU A 64 5.67 -0.23 7.28
N ASP A 65 5.93 -1.33 7.99
CA ASP A 65 5.44 -1.54 9.35
C ASP A 65 5.91 -0.43 10.30
N GLN A 66 7.21 -0.09 10.25
CA GLN A 66 7.77 1.00 11.06
C GLN A 66 7.09 2.34 10.75
N LEU A 67 6.99 2.70 9.46
CA LEU A 67 6.38 3.95 9.02
C LEU A 67 4.93 4.04 9.47
N MET A 68 4.17 2.95 9.32
CA MET A 68 2.74 2.90 9.64
C MET A 68 2.43 2.72 11.14
N SER A 69 3.44 2.36 11.95
CA SER A 69 3.35 2.35 13.40
C SER A 69 3.66 3.71 14.04
N SER A 70 4.20 4.66 13.26
CA SER A 70 4.56 5.97 13.79
C SER A 70 3.31 6.75 14.22
N LYS A 71 3.44 7.56 15.28
CA LYS A 71 2.35 8.38 15.79
C LYS A 71 1.85 9.40 14.74
N GLU A 72 2.76 9.86 13.87
CA GLU A 72 2.49 10.78 12.76
C GLU A 72 1.58 10.16 11.70
N TYR A 73 1.75 8.87 11.43
CA TYR A 73 0.90 8.15 10.49
C TYR A 73 -0.51 7.97 11.05
N ALA A 74 -0.63 7.61 12.33
CA ALA A 74 -1.92 7.36 12.98
C ALA A 74 -2.80 8.61 13.11
N THR A 75 -2.22 9.82 13.14
CA THR A 75 -2.97 11.07 13.25
C THR A 75 -3.47 11.62 11.91
N GLY A 76 -3.24 10.91 10.79
CA GLY A 76 -3.72 11.34 9.46
C GLY A 76 -3.15 12.69 9.03
N SER A 77 -1.95 13.05 9.51
CA SER A 77 -1.31 14.33 9.23
C SER A 77 -0.65 14.30 7.85
N GLY A 78 -1.46 14.52 6.82
CA GLY A 78 -1.07 14.71 5.42
C GLY A 78 -2.11 15.55 4.71
#